data_AF-A0A924V3C3-F1
#
_entry.id   AF-A0A924V3C3-F1
#
_cell.length_a   1.000
_cell.length_b   1.000
_cell.length_c   1.000
_cell.angle_alpha   90.00
_cell.angle_beta   90.00
_cell.angle_gamma   90.00
#
_symmetry.space_group_name_H-M   'P 1'
#
loop_
_entity.id
_entity.type
_entity.pdbx_description
1 polymer ?
#
loop_
_entity_poly.entity_id
_entity_poly.type
_entity_poly.pdbx_seq_one_letter_code
_entity_poly.pdbx_strand_id
1 'polypeptide(L)'
;MKKMISVILIFKILSFAPICQASTPDCASFISDFKQMTVAQDSIQQSLISNHDMMADSLDTYADGLKQTSGKAYKKIVETMYKDSESVRKRKTKAQDIS
;
A
#
# COMPACT_ATOMS: atom_id res chain seq x y z
N MET A 1 -5.24 -56.65 -43.02
CA MET A 1 -5.81 -55.75 -41.99
C MET A 1 -4.84 -55.54 -40.81
N LYS A 2 -3.68 -54.89 -41.03
CA LYS A 2 -2.73 -54.59 -39.93
C LYS A 2 -2.00 -53.24 -40.06
N LYS A 3 -2.28 -52.44 -41.11
CA LYS A 3 -1.57 -51.17 -41.37
C LYS A 3 -2.39 -49.89 -41.12
N MET A 4 -3.66 -49.99 -40.72
CA MET A 4 -4.53 -48.82 -40.52
C MET A 4 -4.77 -48.42 -39.06
N ILE A 5 -4.15 -49.09 -38.09
CA ILE A 5 -4.36 -48.79 -36.66
C ILE A 5 -3.30 -47.81 -36.13
N SER A 6 -2.18 -47.63 -36.83
CA SER A 6 -1.06 -46.83 -36.31
C SER A 6 -1.15 -45.32 -36.56
N VAL A 7 -2.04 -44.87 -37.46
CA VAL A 7 -2.13 -43.44 -37.83
C VAL A 7 -3.08 -42.65 -36.90
N ILE A 8 -4.00 -43.33 -36.21
CA ILE A 8 -5.01 -42.68 -35.36
C ILE A 8 -4.44 -42.31 -33.97
N LEU A 9 -3.37 -42.97 -33.53
CA LEU A 9 -2.74 -42.73 -32.22
C LEU A 9 -1.73 -41.58 -32.23
N ILE A 10 -1.15 -41.24 -33.39
CA ILE A 10 -0.17 -40.14 -33.51
C ILE A 10 -0.88 -38.77 -33.58
N PHE A 11 -2.12 -38.72 -34.04
CA PHE A 11 -2.88 -37.46 -34.16
C PHE A 11 -3.50 -36.96 -32.84
N LYS A 12 -3.53 -37.78 -31.79
CA LYS A 12 -4.11 -37.42 -30.48
C LYS A 12 -3.09 -36.84 -29.49
N ILE A 13 -1.79 -37.02 -29.73
CA ILE A 13 -0.73 -36.50 -28.85
C ILE A 13 -0.38 -35.04 -29.20
N LEU A 14 -0.68 -34.58 -30.42
CA LEU A 14 -0.46 -33.19 -30.84
C LEU A 14 -1.58 -32.22 -30.41
N SER A 15 -2.70 -32.70 -29.89
CA SER A 15 -3.83 -31.85 -29.46
C SER A 15 -3.74 -31.34 -28.01
N PHE A 16 -2.64 -31.61 -27.29
CA PHE A 16 -2.41 -31.13 -25.92
C PHE A 16 -1.46 -29.92 -25.81
N ALA A 17 -1.07 -29.30 -26.92
CA ALA A 17 -0.37 -28.01 -26.92
C ALA A 17 -1.22 -26.98 -27.66
N PRO A 18 -2.18 -26.34 -26.97
CA PRO A 18 -1.89 -24.97 -26.57
C PRO A 18 -2.54 -24.64 -25.21
N ILE A 19 -1.88 -24.96 -24.10
CA ILE A 19 -2.18 -24.31 -22.80
C ILE A 19 -1.00 -23.42 -22.35
N CYS A 20 -0.06 -23.14 -23.26
CA CYS A 20 1.10 -22.28 -22.98
C CYS A 20 1.31 -21.24 -24.07
N GLN A 21 0.25 -20.48 -24.38
CA GLN A 21 0.37 -19.20 -25.07
C GLN A 21 -0.29 -18.12 -24.22
N ALA A 22 0.18 -17.96 -22.98
CA ALA A 22 0.19 -16.61 -22.41
C ALA A 22 1.23 -15.85 -23.26
N SER A 23 0.76 -14.92 -24.08
CA SER A 23 1.58 -14.05 -24.91
C SER A 23 2.70 -13.49 -24.04
N THR A 24 3.97 -13.76 -24.38
CA THR A 24 5.12 -13.17 -23.68
C THR A 24 5.06 -11.63 -23.57
N PRO A 25 4.40 -10.86 -24.47
CA PRO A 25 4.15 -9.42 -24.27
C PRO A 25 3.24 -9.10 -23.07
N ASP A 26 2.21 -9.91 -22.81
CA ASP A 26 1.23 -9.65 -21.73
C ASP A 26 1.85 -9.85 -20.35
N CYS A 27 2.72 -10.84 -20.19
CA CYS A 27 3.47 -11.03 -18.94
C CYS A 27 4.45 -9.88 -18.68
N ALA A 28 5.12 -9.38 -19.72
CA ALA A 28 6.05 -8.25 -19.58
C ALA A 28 5.31 -6.94 -19.23
N SER A 29 4.17 -6.68 -19.87
CA SER A 29 3.29 -5.56 -19.52
C SER A 29 2.79 -5.67 -18.09
N PHE A 30 2.29 -6.85 -17.69
CA PHE A 30 1.82 -7.08 -16.33
C PHE A 30 2.91 -6.85 -15.28
N ILE A 31 4.15 -7.33 -15.50
CA ILE A 31 5.25 -7.08 -14.56
C ILE A 31 5.62 -5.59 -14.50
N SER A 32 5.56 -4.88 -15.63
CA SER A 32 5.78 -3.44 -15.68
C SER A 32 4.72 -2.70 -14.86
N ASP A 33 3.45 -3.03 -15.06
CA ASP A 33 2.33 -2.42 -14.35
C ASP A 33 2.39 -2.75 -12.86
N PHE A 34 2.71 -3.99 -12.50
CA PHE A 34 2.89 -4.41 -11.12
C PHE A 34 4.01 -3.63 -10.42
N LYS A 35 5.16 -3.44 -11.08
CA LYS A 35 6.26 -2.61 -10.55
C LYS A 35 5.82 -1.17 -10.32
N GLN A 36 5.09 -0.58 -11.26
CA GLN A 36 4.56 0.78 -11.10
C GLN A 36 3.56 0.87 -9.94
N MET A 37 2.71 -0.14 -9.77
CA MET A 37 1.80 -0.22 -8.63
C MET A 37 2.53 -0.32 -7.29
N THR A 38 3.63 -1.11 -7.21
CA THR A 38 4.45 -1.18 -5.99
C THR A 38 5.06 0.19 -5.65
N VAL A 39 5.62 0.89 -6.63
CA VAL A 39 6.17 2.24 -6.42
C VAL A 39 5.07 3.23 -5.98
N ALA A 40 3.89 3.15 -6.58
CA ALA A 40 2.76 3.98 -6.20
C ALA A 40 2.28 3.67 -4.76
N GLN A 41 2.26 2.39 -4.37
CA GLN A 41 1.94 1.96 -3.02
C GLN A 41 2.92 2.55 -2.00
N ASP A 42 4.22 2.48 -2.26
CA ASP A 42 5.25 3.06 -1.39
C ASP A 42 5.05 4.57 -1.24
N SER A 43 4.79 5.26 -2.35
CA SER A 43 4.51 6.70 -2.33
C SER A 43 3.26 7.05 -1.52
N ILE A 44 2.20 6.25 -1.63
CA ILE A 44 0.97 6.43 -0.85
C ILE A 44 1.25 6.21 0.64
N GLN A 45 2.01 5.18 0.98
CA GLN A 45 2.37 4.87 2.36
C GLN A 45 3.19 6.01 2.99
N GLN A 46 4.17 6.55 2.27
CA GLN A 46 4.94 7.71 2.74
C GLN A 46 4.06 8.96 2.90
N SER A 47 3.12 9.20 1.99
CA SER A 47 2.16 10.30 2.12
C SER A 47 1.28 10.16 3.37
N LEU A 48 0.78 8.95 3.64
CA LEU A 48 -0.01 8.66 4.84
C LEU A 48 0.82 8.81 6.13
N ILE A 49 2.10 8.41 6.12
CA ILE A 49 3.03 8.63 7.23
C ILE A 49 3.23 10.14 7.46
N SER A 50 3.45 10.92 6.40
CA SER A 50 3.60 12.38 6.47
C SER A 50 2.36 13.09 7.01
N ASN A 51 1.15 12.58 6.71
CA ASN A 51 -0.09 13.18 7.23
C ASN A 51 -0.17 13.11 8.76
N HIS A 52 0.45 12.13 9.40
CA HIS A 52 0.50 12.07 10.87
C HIS A 52 1.30 13.23 11.47
N ASP A 53 2.43 13.62 10.86
CA ASP A 53 3.20 14.78 11.34
C ASP A 53 2.37 16.06 11.23
N MET A 54 1.76 16.29 10.07
CA MET A 54 0.94 17.48 9.83
C MET A 54 -0.24 17.58 10.81
N MET A 55 -0.88 16.44 11.12
CA MET A 55 -1.96 16.39 12.11
C MET A 55 -1.44 16.70 13.53
N ALA A 56 -0.30 16.12 13.92
CA ALA A 56 0.30 16.36 15.23
C ALA A 56 0.72 17.83 15.41
N ASP A 57 1.37 18.41 14.39
CA ASP A 57 1.79 19.82 14.40
C ASP A 57 0.59 20.77 14.46
N SER A 58 -0.52 20.41 13.79
CA SER A 58 -1.77 21.18 13.87
C SER A 58 -2.33 21.17 15.30
N LEU A 59 -2.35 20.00 15.97
CA LEU A 59 -2.80 19.87 17.35
C LEU A 59 -1.93 20.71 18.30
N ASP A 60 -0.61 20.65 18.14
CA ASP A 60 0.33 21.44 18.94
C ASP A 60 0.11 22.94 18.75
N THR A 61 -0.05 23.38 17.50
CA THR A 61 -0.30 24.80 17.16
C THR A 61 -1.59 25.31 17.79
N TYR A 62 -2.68 24.54 17.73
CA TYR A 62 -3.93 24.91 18.39
C TYR A 62 -3.80 24.89 19.91
N ALA A 63 -3.10 23.91 20.47
CA ALA A 63 -2.86 23.82 21.92
C ALA A 63 -2.07 25.03 22.43
N ASP A 64 -1.04 25.47 21.70
CA ASP A 64 -0.27 26.67 22.03
C ASP A 64 -1.10 27.94 21.96
N GLY A 65 -1.89 28.11 20.89
CA GLY A 65 -2.80 29.24 20.76
C GLY A 65 -3.81 29.30 21.92
N LEU A 66 -4.40 28.16 22.29
CA LEU A 66 -5.36 28.05 23.37
C LEU A 66 -4.71 28.28 24.76
N LYS A 67 -3.47 27.83 24.94
CA LYS A 67 -2.69 28.07 26.15
C LYS A 67 -2.38 29.55 26.36
N GLN A 68 -2.06 30.26 25.28
CA GLN A 68 -1.77 31.70 25.32
C GLN A 68 -3.02 32.55 25.54
N THR A 69 -4.17 32.14 24.98
CA THR A 69 -5.39 32.96 24.98
C THR A 69 -6.37 32.65 26.10
N SER A 70 -6.43 31.40 26.59
CA SER A 70 -7.61 30.94 27.32
C SER A 70 -7.42 30.66 28.83
N GLY A 71 -6.22 30.91 29.37
CA GLY A 71 -5.94 30.79 30.82
C GLY A 71 -6.23 29.40 31.42
N LYS A 72 -6.43 29.32 32.75
CA LYS A 72 -6.59 28.03 33.48
C LYS A 72 -7.80 27.20 33.05
N ALA A 73 -8.84 27.81 32.47
CA ALA A 73 -10.10 27.15 32.13
C ALA A 73 -9.94 26.05 31.07
N TYR A 74 -8.95 26.19 30.18
CA TYR A 74 -8.74 25.27 29.06
C TYR A 74 -7.48 24.41 29.23
N LYS A 75 -6.84 24.46 30.41
CA LYS A 75 -5.60 23.73 30.69
C LYS A 75 -5.73 22.23 30.37
N LYS A 76 -6.86 21.61 30.76
CA LYS A 76 -7.11 20.19 30.50
C LYS A 76 -7.27 19.88 29.01
N ILE A 77 -7.85 20.80 28.23
CA ILE A 77 -8.02 20.64 26.78
C ILE A 77 -6.66 20.72 26.10
N VAL A 78 -5.84 21.72 26.46
CA VAL A 78 -4.46 21.87 25.97
C VAL A 78 -3.63 20.62 26.26
N GLU A 79 -3.69 20.10 27.50
CA GLU A 79 -2.98 18.87 27.88
C GLU A 79 -3.44 17.65 27.08
N THR A 80 -4.74 17.53 26.80
CA THR A 80 -5.27 16.46 25.95
C THR A 80 -4.78 16.60 24.51
N MET A 81 -4.77 17.81 23.95
CA MET A 81 -4.29 18.04 22.58
C MET A 81 -2.82 17.66 22.41
N TYR A 82 -1.96 17.98 23.39
CA TYR A 82 -0.56 17.52 23.38
C TYR A 82 -0.44 16.01 23.48
N LYS A 83 -1.23 15.35 24.33
CA LYS A 83 -1.25 13.88 24.42
C LYS A 83 -1.70 13.22 23.13
N ASP A 84 -2.71 13.80 22.47
CA ASP A 84 -3.23 13.31 21.20
C ASP A 84 -2.19 13.48 20.09
N SER A 85 -1.51 14.63 20.05
CA SER A 85 -0.39 14.89 19.16
C SER A 85 0.75 13.86 19.33
N GLU A 86 1.17 13.58 20.56
CA GLU A 86 2.14 12.51 20.84
C GLU A 86 1.64 11.12 20.40
N SER A 87 0.36 10.82 20.63
CA SER A 87 -0.25 9.56 20.22
C SER A 87 -0.22 9.39 18.69
N VAL A 88 -0.49 10.46 17.95
CA VAL A 88 -0.39 10.49 16.48
C VAL A 88 1.04 10.25 16.03
N ARG A 89 2.04 10.89 16.64
CA ARG A 89 3.47 10.64 16.32
C ARG A 89 3.90 9.21 16.65
N LYS A 90 3.41 8.62 17.75
CA LYS A 90 3.66 7.20 18.06
C LYS A 90 3.06 6.25 17.02
N ARG A 91 1.89 6.58 16.47
CA ARG A 91 1.28 5.79 15.37
C ARG A 91 2.10 5.91 14.09
N LYS A 92 2.66 7.09 13.80
CA LYS A 92 3.60 7.28 12.69
C LYS A 92 4.81 6.36 12.82
N THR A 93 5.49 6.35 13.97
CA THR A 93 6.66 5.48 14.18
C THR A 93 6.31 4.01 13.94
N LYS A 94 5.17 3.54 14.47
CA LYS A 94 4.69 2.19 14.20
C LYS A 94 4.40 1.94 12.72
N ALA A 95 3.85 2.91 12.00
CA ALA A 95 3.58 2.79 10.56
C ALA A 95 4.88 2.75 9.73
N GLN A 96 5.93 3.44 10.19
CA GLN A 96 7.27 3.36 9.59
C GLN A 96 7.93 2.00 9.84
N ASP A 97 7.71 1.40 11.02
CA ASP A 97 8.30 0.08 11.36
C ASP A 97 7.70 -1.09 10.56
N ILE A 98 6.51 -0.90 9.97
CA ILE A 98 5.80 -1.91 9.15
C ILE A 98 5.98 -1.64 7.65
N SER A 99 6.56 -0.48 7.29
CA SER A 99 6.87 -0.07 5.91
C SER A 99 8.23 -0.58 5.45
#